data_AF-A0A376W3B0-F1
#
_entry.id   AF-A0A376W3B0-F1
#
_cell.length_a   1.000
_cell.length_b   1.000
_cell.length_c   1.000
_cell.angle_alpha   90.00
_cell.angle_beta   90.00
_cell.angle_gamma   90.00
#
_symmetry.space_group_name_H-M   'P 1'
#
loop_
_entity.id
_entity.type
_entity.pdbx_description
1 polymer ?
#
loop_
_entity_poly.entity_id
_entity_poly.type
_entity_poly.pdbx_seq_one_letter_code
_entity_poly.pdbx_strand_id
1 'polypeptide(L)'
;MDFGDDQNAFFSLANVFTFAAAVALALPAKANTWPLPSADSRLVGENKFHVVENDGGSLEAIAKKYNVGFLALLQANPGVDPYVPRAGSVLTIPLQTLLPDARAKAL
;
A
#
# COMPACT_ATOMS: atom_id res chain seq x y z
N MET A 1 -45.68 -18.00 -30.96
CA MET A 1 -44.24 -17.69 -30.84
C MET A 1 -44.16 -16.32 -30.20
N ASP A 2 -43.95 -16.31 -28.89
CA ASP A 2 -43.90 -15.10 -28.07
C ASP A 2 -42.45 -14.69 -27.91
N PHE A 3 -42.03 -13.70 -28.69
CA PHE A 3 -40.64 -13.22 -28.75
C PHE A 3 -40.28 -12.29 -27.57
N GLY A 4 -41.22 -12.00 -26.66
CA GLY A 4 -41.03 -11.07 -25.53
C GLY A 4 -40.42 -11.71 -24.27
N ASP A 5 -40.72 -12.98 -24.01
CA ASP A 5 -40.29 -13.67 -22.78
C ASP A 5 -38.79 -13.98 -22.79
N ASP A 6 -38.26 -14.33 -23.97
CA ASP A 6 -36.84 -14.62 -24.18
C ASP A 6 -35.96 -13.38 -23.94
N GLN A 7 -36.39 -12.19 -24.40
CA GLN A 7 -35.65 -10.93 -24.21
C GLN A 7 -35.48 -10.59 -22.72
N ASN A 8 -36.53 -10.76 -21.92
CA ASN A 8 -36.50 -10.50 -20.47
C ASN A 8 -35.58 -11.48 -19.74
N ALA A 9 -35.53 -12.74 -20.17
CA ALA A 9 -34.60 -13.74 -19.66
C ALA A 9 -33.13 -13.39 -20.01
N PHE A 10 -32.87 -12.91 -21.23
CA PHE A 10 -31.55 -12.41 -21.63
C PHE A 10 -31.09 -11.21 -20.80
N PHE A 11 -31.97 -10.22 -20.56
CA PHE A 11 -31.65 -9.07 -19.70
C PHE A 11 -31.42 -9.46 -18.23
N SER A 12 -32.18 -10.44 -17.71
CA SER A 12 -32.02 -10.99 -16.36
C SER A 12 -30.65 -11.64 -16.15
N LEU A 13 -30.25 -12.54 -17.06
CA LEU A 13 -28.94 -13.19 -17.00
C LEU A 13 -27.79 -12.19 -17.14
N ALA A 14 -27.90 -11.23 -18.07
CA ALA A 14 -26.91 -10.18 -18.25
C ALA A 14 -26.70 -9.33 -16.97
N ASN A 15 -27.78 -9.03 -16.24
CA ASN A 15 -27.70 -8.29 -14.98
C ASN A 15 -27.04 -9.11 -13.86
N VAL A 16 -27.32 -10.42 -13.77
CA VAL A 16 -26.65 -11.31 -12.80
C VAL A 16 -25.15 -11.41 -13.09
N PHE A 17 -24.76 -11.54 -14.36
CA PHE A 17 -23.34 -11.56 -14.75
C PHE A 17 -22.64 -10.23 -14.46
N THR A 18 -23.30 -9.10 -14.76
CA THR A 18 -22.75 -7.76 -14.48
C THR A 18 -22.57 -7.55 -12.98
N PHE A 19 -23.52 -7.97 -12.16
CA PHE A 19 -23.44 -7.89 -10.70
C PHE A 19 -22.33 -8.78 -10.13
N ALA A 20 -22.24 -10.03 -10.60
CA ALA A 20 -21.18 -10.96 -10.19
C ALA A 20 -19.78 -10.44 -10.54
N ALA A 21 -19.62 -9.83 -11.72
CA ALA A 21 -18.37 -9.20 -12.13
C ALA A 21 -18.01 -7.99 -11.23
N ALA A 22 -18.98 -7.16 -10.88
CA ALA A 22 -18.75 -6.02 -9.99
C ALA A 22 -18.31 -6.45 -8.58
N VAL A 23 -18.92 -7.50 -8.03
CA VAL A 23 -18.52 -8.08 -6.73
C VAL A 23 -17.12 -8.69 -6.80
N ALA A 24 -16.78 -9.38 -7.90
CA ALA A 24 -15.46 -9.98 -8.09
C ALA A 24 -14.33 -8.94 -8.20
N LEU A 25 -14.63 -7.72 -8.65
CA LEU A 25 -13.67 -6.61 -8.75
C LEU A 25 -13.50 -5.82 -7.43
N ALA A 26 -14.32 -6.08 -6.41
CA ALA A 26 -14.23 -5.42 -5.11
C ALA A 26 -13.06 -5.98 -4.27
N LEU A 27 -11.83 -5.68 -4.66
CA LEU A 27 -10.64 -6.07 -3.91
C LEU A 27 -10.50 -5.24 -2.62
N PRO A 28 -10.13 -5.85 -1.48
CA PRO A 28 -9.85 -5.10 -0.27
C PRO A 28 -8.59 -4.25 -0.43
N ALA A 29 -8.68 -2.96 -0.12
CA ALA A 29 -7.50 -2.10 0.00
C ALA A 29 -6.71 -2.48 1.26
N LYS A 30 -5.39 -2.61 1.13
CA LYS A 30 -4.46 -2.78 2.26
C LYS A 30 -3.81 -1.45 2.56
N ALA A 31 -4.08 -0.91 3.75
CA ALA A 31 -3.41 0.25 4.30
C ALA A 31 -2.59 -0.18 5.52
N ASN A 32 -1.52 0.56 5.80
CA ASN A 32 -0.80 0.42 7.06
C ASN A 32 -1.70 0.92 8.19
N THR A 33 -1.90 0.10 9.22
CA THR A 33 -2.66 0.44 10.43
C THR A 33 -1.72 0.51 11.62
N TRP A 34 -1.83 1.59 12.41
CA TRP A 34 -1.03 1.79 13.61
C TRP A 34 -1.95 2.03 14.81
N PRO A 35 -1.63 1.45 15.98
CA PRO A 35 -2.36 1.78 17.20
C PRO A 35 -2.18 3.26 17.53
N LEU A 36 -3.20 3.85 18.15
CA LEU A 36 -3.11 5.22 18.62
C LEU A 36 -2.04 5.30 19.72
N PRO A 37 -1.10 6.26 19.67
CA PRO A 37 -0.12 6.46 20.73
C PRO A 37 -0.79 6.95 22.02
N SER A 38 -0.05 6.96 23.15
CA SER A 38 -0.54 7.59 24.39
C SER A 38 -0.89 9.05 24.14
N ALA A 39 -1.76 9.65 24.98
CA ALA A 39 -2.24 11.02 24.79
C ALA A 39 -1.11 12.07 24.69
N ASP A 40 0.04 11.73 25.29
CA ASP A 40 1.25 12.52 25.41
C ASP A 40 2.32 12.15 24.36
N SER A 41 2.03 11.21 23.46
CA SER A 41 2.89 10.80 22.35
C SER A 41 2.19 10.98 20.99
N ARG A 42 2.97 11.39 19.99
CA ARG A 42 2.53 11.51 18.59
C ARG A 42 3.32 10.60 17.66
N LEU A 43 4.22 9.80 18.21
CA LEU A 43 5.11 8.92 17.45
C LEU A 43 4.39 7.61 17.17
N VAL A 44 4.25 7.26 15.89
CA VAL A 44 3.64 6.00 15.45
C VAL A 44 4.54 5.27 14.46
N GLY A 45 4.37 3.96 14.38
CA GLY A 45 5.17 3.10 13.52
C GLY A 45 6.57 2.83 14.06
N GLU A 46 7.25 1.91 13.38
CA GLU A 46 8.57 1.42 13.77
C GLU A 46 9.45 1.28 12.54
N ASN A 47 10.68 1.79 12.62
CA ASN A 47 11.65 1.61 11.55
C ASN A 47 11.98 0.13 11.38
N LYS A 48 12.21 -0.27 10.13
CA LYS A 48 12.65 -1.64 9.79
C LYS A 48 14.03 -1.60 9.15
N PHE A 49 14.70 -2.74 9.17
CA PHE A 49 15.96 -2.94 8.46
C PHE A 49 15.74 -3.92 7.32
N HIS A 50 16.23 -3.56 6.14
CA HIS A 50 16.17 -4.40 4.94
C HIS A 50 17.59 -4.69 4.46
N VAL A 51 17.92 -5.98 4.29
CA VAL A 51 19.18 -6.38 3.68
C VAL A 51 18.98 -6.42 2.16
N VAL A 52 19.82 -5.71 1.43
CA VAL A 52 19.76 -5.67 -0.04
C VAL A 52 20.18 -7.03 -0.60
N GLU A 53 19.29 -7.66 -1.35
CA GLU A 53 19.54 -8.93 -2.05
C GLU A 53 20.50 -8.72 -3.23
N ASN A 54 21.12 -9.78 -3.76
CA ASN A 54 22.10 -9.67 -4.86
C ASN A 54 21.51 -9.02 -6.13
N ASP A 55 20.22 -9.21 -6.34
CA ASP A 55 19.37 -8.65 -7.39
C ASP A 55 18.31 -7.70 -6.81
N GLY A 56 18.56 -7.12 -5.63
CA GLY A 56 17.61 -6.40 -4.79
C GLY A 56 16.95 -5.15 -5.39
N GLY A 57 17.25 -4.83 -6.64
CA GLY A 57 16.63 -3.74 -7.39
C GLY A 57 17.03 -2.34 -6.90
N SER A 58 16.39 -1.33 -7.47
CA SER A 58 16.64 0.07 -7.12
C SER A 58 16.01 0.44 -5.76
N LEU A 59 16.43 1.57 -5.18
CA LEU A 59 15.77 2.15 -4.02
C LEU A 59 14.28 2.45 -4.29
N GLU A 60 13.89 2.74 -5.54
CA GLU A 60 12.49 2.93 -5.92
C GLU A 60 11.67 1.63 -5.78
N ALA A 61 12.22 0.50 -6.24
CA ALA A 61 11.56 -0.80 -6.12
C ALA A 61 11.38 -1.19 -4.63
N ILE A 62 12.40 -0.94 -3.82
CA ILE A 62 12.37 -1.15 -2.37
C ILE A 62 11.35 -0.21 -1.71
N ALA A 63 11.32 1.06 -2.09
CA ALA A 63 10.34 2.03 -1.58
C ALA A 63 8.90 1.58 -1.84
N LYS A 64 8.62 1.09 -3.05
CA LYS A 64 7.32 0.50 -3.42
C LYS A 64 6.99 -0.73 -2.57
N LYS A 65 7.94 -1.65 -2.37
CA LYS A 65 7.77 -2.85 -1.53
C LYS A 65 7.33 -2.52 -0.11
N TYR A 66 7.89 -1.46 0.47
CA TYR A 66 7.57 -1.04 1.84
C TYR A 66 6.50 0.04 1.94
N ASN A 67 5.95 0.49 0.82
CA ASN A 67 5.00 1.61 0.75
C ASN A 67 5.53 2.88 1.46
N VAL A 68 6.79 3.22 1.20
CA VAL A 68 7.45 4.44 1.70
C VAL A 68 7.79 5.38 0.54
N GLY A 69 7.89 6.67 0.84
CA GLY A 69 8.31 7.66 -0.16
C GLY A 69 9.77 7.45 -0.57
N PHE A 70 10.05 7.51 -1.87
CA PHE A 70 11.41 7.36 -2.40
C PHE A 70 12.42 8.34 -1.76
N LEU A 71 12.03 9.61 -1.64
CA LEU A 71 12.89 10.64 -1.02
C LEU A 71 13.13 10.37 0.47
N ALA A 72 12.10 9.92 1.20
CA ALA A 72 12.25 9.57 2.61
C ALA A 72 13.25 8.41 2.78
N LEU A 73 13.17 7.40 1.90
CA LEU A 73 14.10 6.29 1.90
C LEU A 73 15.54 6.74 1.55
N LEU A 74 15.69 7.65 0.58
CA LEU A 74 16.98 8.21 0.21
C LEU A 74 17.61 9.02 1.37
N GLN A 75 16.81 9.84 2.04
CA GLN A 75 17.25 10.65 3.19
C GLN A 75 17.63 9.78 4.39
N ALA A 76 16.93 8.66 4.60
CA ALA A 76 17.25 7.71 5.67
C ALA A 76 18.55 6.92 5.42
N ASN A 77 19.04 6.87 4.17
CA ASN A 77 20.20 6.07 3.76
C ASN A 77 21.20 6.90 2.93
N PRO A 78 21.88 7.89 3.54
CA PRO A 78 22.81 8.76 2.83
C PRO A 78 23.98 7.97 2.23
N GLY A 79 24.33 8.29 0.98
CA GLY A 79 25.46 7.67 0.27
C GLY A 79 25.16 6.31 -0.38
N VAL A 80 23.93 5.81 -0.29
CA VAL A 80 23.49 4.61 -1.03
C VAL A 80 23.20 4.98 -2.48
N ASP A 81 23.68 4.16 -3.42
CA ASP A 81 23.35 4.27 -4.85
C ASP A 81 21.84 4.03 -5.07
N PRO A 82 21.08 5.00 -5.63
CA PRO A 82 19.65 4.85 -5.83
C PRO A 82 19.23 3.82 -6.87
N TYR A 83 20.11 3.52 -7.83
CA TYR A 83 19.82 2.63 -8.95
C TYR A 83 20.29 1.20 -8.67
N VAL A 84 21.47 1.04 -8.07
CA VAL A 84 22.06 -0.28 -7.78
C VAL A 84 22.67 -0.28 -6.36
N PRO A 85 21.84 -0.34 -5.30
CA PRO A 85 22.32 -0.43 -3.93
C PRO A 85 23.19 -1.68 -3.75
N ARG A 86 24.24 -1.56 -2.92
CA ARG A 86 25.21 -2.64 -2.71
C ARG A 86 24.52 -3.85 -2.06
N ALA A 87 24.64 -5.02 -2.69
CA ALA A 87 24.18 -6.28 -2.11
C ALA A 87 24.81 -6.55 -0.73
N GLY A 88 24.01 -7.11 0.17
CA GLY A 88 24.39 -7.38 1.57
C GLY A 88 24.44 -6.12 2.46
N SER A 89 24.26 -4.92 1.91
CA SER A 89 24.11 -3.71 2.74
C SER A 89 22.76 -3.68 3.45
N VAL A 90 22.69 -2.95 4.56
CA VAL A 90 21.48 -2.79 5.36
C VAL A 90 20.92 -1.40 5.13
N LEU A 91 19.65 -1.33 4.72
CA LEU A 91 18.88 -0.10 4.58
C LEU A 91 17.96 0.09 5.78
N THR A 92 17.89 1.32 6.27
CA THR A 92 16.86 1.76 7.21
C THR A 92 15.60 2.11 6.43
N ILE A 93 14.48 1.48 6.76
CA ILE A 93 13.17 1.73 6.17
C ILE A 93 12.39 2.65 7.12
N PRO A 94 12.13 3.92 6.76
CA PRO A 94 11.52 4.92 7.63
C PRO A 94 10.00 4.77 7.67
N LEU A 95 9.51 3.81 8.45
CA LEU A 95 8.08 3.59 8.68
C LEU A 95 7.56 4.32 9.92
N GLN A 96 8.45 4.90 10.71
CA GLN A 96 8.09 5.72 11.86
C GLN A 96 7.79 7.15 11.44
N THR A 97 6.68 7.71 11.95
CA THR A 97 6.25 9.07 11.65
C THR A 97 5.69 9.77 12.87
N LEU A 98 5.81 11.10 12.89
CA LEU A 98 5.19 11.96 13.89
C LEU A 98 3.83 12.43 13.36
N LEU A 99 2.75 12.07 14.04
CA LEU A 99 1.41 12.54 13.71
C LEU A 99 1.34 14.08 13.81
N PRO A 100 0.59 14.78 12.94
CA PRO A 100 0.44 16.24 13.01
C PRO A 100 -0.26 16.67 14.30
N ASP A 101 -0.04 17.93 14.71
CA ASP A 101 -0.71 18.54 15.87
C ASP A 101 -2.11 19.02 15.49
N ALA A 102 -2.93 18.11 14.99
CA ALA A 102 -4.35 18.32 14.83
C ALA A 102 -5.02 17.67 16.04
N ARG A 103 -6.00 18.35 16.66
CA ARG A 103 -6.85 17.69 17.67
C ARG A 103 -7.29 16.36 17.10
N ALA A 104 -6.90 15.26 17.72
CA ALA A 104 -7.21 13.91 17.28
C ALA A 104 -8.72 13.68 17.44
N LYS A 105 -9.51 14.25 16.54
CA LYS A 105 -10.92 13.98 16.43
C LYS A 105 -11.01 12.85 15.40
N ALA A 106 -11.47 11.69 15.86
CA ALA A 106 -11.87 10.62 14.96
C ALA A 106 -12.83 11.22 13.91
N LEU A 107 -12.53 10.98 12.64
CA LEU A 107 -13.44 11.26 11.53
C LEU A 107 -14.68 10.38 11.66
#